data_AF-A0A371H1C5-F1
#
_entry.id   AF-A0A371H1C5-F1
#
_cell.length_a   1.000
_cell.length_b   1.000
_cell.length_c   1.000
_cell.angle_alpha   90.00
_cell.angle_beta   90.00
_cell.angle_gamma   90.00
#
_symmetry.space_group_name_H-M   'P 1'
#
loop_
_entity.id
_entity.type
_entity.pdbx_description
1 polymer ?
#
loop_
_entity_poly.entity_id
_entity_poly.type
_entity_poly.pdbx_seq_one_letter_code
_entity_poly.pdbx_strand_id
1 'polypeptide(L)'
;MPFSYVRDLHHKLQNLYQIFKSVKEYHKEMEINLLRAQIRERKDATVARFLDGLNREIQDMVQLHSYGILEELVHHATRGEETGRRRKTSSIKCFKSLGKGHIASQCPNKRAMIYLNELVSRSDD
;
A
#
# COMPACT_ATOMS: atom_id res chain seq x y z
N MET A 1 25.83 17.88 -11.22
CA MET A 1 25.39 16.50 -10.89
C MET A 1 25.99 15.56 -11.93
N PRO A 2 26.63 14.45 -11.55
CA PRO A 2 27.13 13.46 -12.50
C PRO A 2 25.98 12.90 -13.36
N PHE A 3 26.23 12.63 -14.64
CA PHE A 3 25.22 12.07 -15.57
C PHE A 3 24.65 10.72 -15.10
N SER A 4 25.46 9.90 -14.43
CA SER A 4 25.03 8.63 -13.83
C SER A 4 23.93 8.82 -12.79
N TYR A 5 24.07 9.83 -11.92
CA TYR A 5 23.13 10.11 -10.84
C TYR A 5 21.73 10.47 -11.35
N VAL A 6 21.66 11.31 -12.40
CA VAL A 6 20.37 11.72 -12.98
C VAL A 6 19.67 10.53 -13.64
N ARG A 7 20.42 9.69 -14.37
CA ARG A 7 19.89 8.47 -15.00
C ARG A 7 19.35 7.49 -13.96
N ASP A 8 20.07 7.29 -12.86
CA ASP A 8 19.65 6.39 -11.77
C ASP A 8 18.36 6.87 -11.11
N LEU A 9 18.19 8.19 -10.94
CA LEU A 9 16.94 8.77 -10.42
C LEU A 9 15.76 8.58 -11.38
N HIS A 10 15.97 8.75 -12.69
CA HIS A 10 14.93 8.50 -13.69
C HIS A 10 14.51 7.02 -13.69
N HIS A 11 15.49 6.12 -13.65
CA HIS A 11 15.23 4.69 -13.55
C HIS A 11 14.47 4.34 -12.26
N LYS A 12 14.86 4.96 -11.14
CA LYS A 12 14.18 4.78 -9.85
C LYS A 12 12.73 5.26 -9.90
N LEU A 13 12.45 6.39 -10.54
CA LEU A 13 11.10 6.93 -10.69
C LEU A 13 10.24 6.05 -11.62
N GLN A 14 10.81 5.51 -12.70
CA GLN A 14 10.12 4.61 -13.63
C GLN A 14 9.75 3.28 -12.98
N ASN A 15 10.53 2.83 -12.00
CA ASN A 15 10.31 1.57 -11.27
C ASN A 15 9.81 1.80 -9.85
N LEU A 16 9.19 2.96 -9.58
CA LEU A 16 8.70 3.29 -8.25
C LEU A 16 7.32 2.69 -8.02
N TYR A 17 7.27 1.68 -7.15
CA TYR A 17 6.03 1.02 -6.73
C TYR A 17 5.93 1.05 -5.19
N GLN A 18 4.69 1.00 -4.68
CA GLN A 18 4.41 0.94 -3.25
C GLN A 18 5.04 -0.30 -2.63
N ILE A 19 4.81 -1.49 -3.21
CA ILE A 19 5.36 -2.77 -2.77
C ILE A 19 5.08 -2.98 -1.27
N PHE A 20 6.13 -2.94 -0.44
CA PHE A 20 6.08 -3.13 1.02
C PHE A 20 5.96 -1.82 1.80
N LYS A 21 6.04 -0.67 1.12
CA LYS A 21 5.97 0.67 1.73
C LYS A 21 4.52 1.00 2.06
N SER A 22 4.34 1.80 3.11
CA SER A 22 3.07 2.46 3.31
C SER A 22 2.76 3.43 2.16
N VAL A 23 1.48 3.72 1.93
CA VAL A 23 1.04 4.74 0.94
C VAL A 23 1.75 6.08 1.18
N LYS A 24 1.94 6.47 2.45
CA LYS A 24 2.63 7.71 2.82
C LYS A 24 4.12 7.70 2.48
N GLU A 25 4.80 6.59 2.74
CA GLU A 25 6.22 6.43 2.39
C GLU A 25 6.41 6.41 0.87
N TYR A 26 5.55 5.70 0.15
CA TYR A 26 5.54 5.68 -1.30
C TYR A 26 5.33 7.08 -1.90
N HIS A 27 4.33 7.82 -1.42
CA HIS A 27 4.06 9.20 -1.83
C HIS A 27 5.29 10.11 -1.62
N LYS A 28 5.85 10.10 -0.40
CA LYS A 28 7.02 10.90 -0.05
C LYS A 28 8.24 10.58 -0.92
N GLU A 29 8.45 9.31 -1.23
CA GLU A 29 9.56 8.90 -2.09
C GLU A 29 9.37 9.36 -3.54
N MET A 30 8.13 9.35 -4.05
CA MET A 30 7.80 9.89 -5.36
C MET A 30 8.13 11.40 -5.45
N GLU A 31 7.67 12.19 -4.46
CA GLU A 31 7.96 13.63 -4.40
C GLU A 31 9.46 13.92 -4.36
N ILE A 32 10.21 13.17 -3.54
CA ILE A 32 11.68 13.32 -3.42
C ILE A 32 12.37 12.98 -4.75
N ASN A 33 11.96 11.90 -5.43
CA ASN A 33 12.58 11.50 -6.69
C ASN A 33 12.29 12.51 -7.80
N LEU A 34 11.05 13.01 -7.91
CA LEU A 34 10.68 14.06 -8.87
C LEU A 34 11.51 15.34 -8.64
N LEU A 35 11.60 15.78 -7.38
CA LEU A 35 12.36 16.97 -7.00
C LEU A 35 13.86 16.82 -7.32
N ARG A 36 14.48 15.68 -6.95
CA ARG A 36 15.91 15.44 -7.17
C ARG A 36 16.26 15.27 -8.65
N ALA A 37 15.38 14.66 -9.42
CA ALA A 37 15.54 14.52 -10.87
C ALA A 37 15.23 15.81 -11.63
N GLN A 38 14.74 16.85 -10.95
CA GLN A 38 14.27 18.12 -11.55
C GLN A 38 13.22 17.89 -12.63
N ILE A 39 12.39 16.86 -12.46
CA ILE A 39 11.34 16.51 -13.41
C ILE A 39 10.10 17.33 -13.06
N ARG A 40 9.62 18.11 -14.03
CA ARG A 40 8.38 18.87 -13.89
C ARG A 40 7.25 18.13 -14.60
N GLU A 41 6.42 17.44 -13.83
CA GLU A 41 5.25 16.75 -14.33
C GLU A 41 4.00 17.62 -14.32
N ARG A 42 3.10 17.35 -15.27
CA ARG A 42 1.72 17.83 -15.19
C ARG A 42 1.00 17.10 -14.07
N LYS A 43 0.06 17.76 -13.41
CA LYS A 43 -0.71 17.19 -12.29
C LYS A 43 -1.32 15.83 -12.64
N ASP A 44 -1.98 15.73 -13.79
CA ASP A 44 -2.62 14.49 -14.25
C ASP A 44 -1.61 13.35 -14.45
N ALA A 45 -0.39 13.67 -14.92
CA ALA A 45 0.67 12.68 -15.09
C ALA A 45 1.18 12.17 -13.74
N THR A 46 1.31 13.05 -12.74
CA THR A 46 1.69 12.66 -11.39
C THR A 46 0.60 11.82 -10.72
N VAL A 47 -0.67 12.16 -10.92
CA VAL A 47 -1.82 11.37 -10.44
C VAL A 47 -1.82 9.98 -11.06
N ALA A 48 -1.68 9.88 -12.38
CA ALA A 48 -1.62 8.61 -13.10
C ALA A 48 -0.44 7.75 -12.61
N ARG A 49 0.76 8.33 -12.52
CA ARG A 49 1.96 7.65 -12.01
C ARG A 49 1.75 7.13 -10.59
N PHE A 50 1.19 7.95 -9.71
CA PHE A 50 0.91 7.55 -8.33
C PHE A 50 -0.07 6.37 -8.30
N LEU A 51 -1.17 6.47 -9.04
CA LEU A 51 -2.18 5.41 -9.13
C LEU A 51 -1.55 4.11 -9.61
N ASP A 52 -0.80 4.13 -10.72
CA ASP A 52 -0.19 2.95 -11.35
C ASP A 52 0.82 2.26 -10.43
N GLY A 53 1.49 3.01 -9.56
CA GLY A 53 2.45 2.46 -8.60
C GLY A 53 1.84 1.97 -7.28
N LEU A 54 0.55 2.22 -7.01
CA LEU A 54 -0.14 1.68 -5.83
C LEU A 54 -0.31 0.16 -5.90
N ASN A 55 -0.47 -0.47 -4.73
CA ASN A 55 -0.87 -1.87 -4.68
C ASN A 55 -2.27 -2.07 -5.28
N ARG A 56 -2.46 -3.14 -6.07
CA ARG A 56 -3.70 -3.41 -6.82
C ARG A 56 -4.97 -3.41 -5.95
N GLU A 57 -4.90 -4.03 -4.77
CA GLU A 57 -6.02 -4.02 -3.80
C GLU A 57 -6.45 -2.59 -3.43
N ILE A 58 -5.49 -1.66 -3.31
CA ILE A 58 -5.74 -0.26 -2.99
C ILE A 58 -6.24 0.49 -4.22
N GLN A 59 -5.66 0.24 -5.40
CA GLN A 59 -6.12 0.78 -6.68
C GLN A 59 -7.61 0.52 -6.89
N ASP A 60 -8.04 -0.74 -6.73
CA ASP A 60 -9.44 -1.15 -6.90
C ASP A 60 -10.36 -0.40 -5.91
N MET A 61 -9.89 -0.14 -4.68
CA MET A 61 -10.68 0.61 -3.68
C MET A 61 -10.76 2.11 -3.97
N VAL A 62 -9.68 2.73 -4.47
CA VAL A 62 -9.67 4.18 -4.75
C VAL A 62 -10.41 4.51 -6.03
N GLN A 63 -10.41 3.63 -7.04
CA GLN A 63 -11.14 3.82 -8.30
C GLN A 63 -12.66 3.88 -8.12
N LEU A 64 -13.19 3.39 -7.00
CA LEU A 64 -14.61 3.52 -6.65
C LEU A 64 -14.99 4.94 -6.18
N HIS A 65 -14.01 5.81 -5.95
CA HIS A 65 -14.20 7.18 -5.50
C HIS A 65 -13.79 8.16 -6.61
N SER A 66 -14.48 9.30 -6.71
CA SER A 66 -14.03 10.40 -7.57
C SER A 66 -12.83 11.10 -6.91
N TYR A 67 -11.74 11.29 -7.65
CA TYR A 67 -10.58 12.09 -7.26
C TYR A 67 -10.11 12.93 -8.45
N GLY A 68 -9.76 14.20 -8.19
CA GLY A 68 -9.28 15.13 -9.23
C GLY A 68 -7.83 15.59 -9.03
N ILE A 69 -7.28 15.40 -7.83
CA ILE A 69 -5.92 15.81 -7.47
C ILE A 69 -5.19 14.73 -6.67
N LEU A 70 -3.86 14.85 -6.63
CA LEU A 70 -2.99 13.89 -5.97
C LEU A 70 -3.30 13.78 -4.47
N GLU A 71 -3.58 14.90 -3.80
CA GLU A 71 -3.87 14.93 -2.36
C GLU A 71 -5.12 14.12 -2.00
N GLU A 72 -6.18 14.24 -2.80
CA GLU A 72 -7.41 13.45 -2.64
C GLU A 72 -7.13 11.96 -2.84
N LEU A 73 -6.38 11.61 -3.90
CA LEU A 73 -6.01 10.23 -4.19
C LEU A 73 -5.15 9.63 -3.06
N VAL A 74 -4.18 10.36 -2.52
CA VAL A 74 -3.36 9.94 -1.36
C VAL A 74 -4.22 9.71 -0.13
N HIS A 75 -5.19 10.58 0.13
CA HIS A 75 -6.13 10.43 1.24
C HIS A 75 -6.96 9.14 1.09
N HIS A 76 -7.57 8.93 -0.08
CA HIS A 76 -8.35 7.73 -0.36
C HIS A 76 -7.50 6.46 -0.30
N ALA A 77 -6.28 6.48 -0.84
CA ALA A 77 -5.35 5.36 -0.82
C ALA A 77 -4.91 5.01 0.62
N THR A 78 -4.64 6.02 1.46
CA THR A 78 -4.30 5.81 2.88
C THR A 78 -5.44 5.11 3.62
N ARG A 79 -6.68 5.53 3.38
CA ARG A 79 -7.87 4.89 3.95
C ARG A 79 -8.07 3.47 3.43
N GLY A 80 -7.81 3.24 2.14
CA GLY A 80 -7.80 1.92 1.52
C GLY A 80 -6.79 0.98 2.18
N GLU A 81 -5.57 1.46 2.41
CA GLU A 81 -4.51 0.71 3.09
C GLU A 81 -4.90 0.29 4.52
N GLU A 82 -5.47 1.22 5.30
CA GLU A 82 -5.98 0.92 6.65
C GLU A 82 -7.12 -0.11 6.63
N THR A 83 -8.02 0.01 5.66
CA THR A 83 -9.14 -0.91 5.49
C THR A 83 -8.65 -2.32 5.12
N GLY A 84 -7.68 -2.42 4.21
CA GLY A 84 -7.03 -3.67 3.85
C GLY A 84 -6.32 -4.33 5.03
N ARG A 85 -5.61 -3.56 5.86
CA ARG A 85 -4.99 -4.05 7.10
C ARG A 85 -6.03 -4.59 8.09
N ARG A 86 -7.15 -3.88 8.29
CA ARG A 86 -8.24 -4.34 9.17
C ARG A 86 -8.90 -5.62 8.68
N ARG A 87 -9.09 -5.78 7.36
CA ARG A 87 -9.62 -7.02 6.78
C ARG A 87 -8.69 -8.20 7.06
N LYS A 88 -7.38 -8.03 6.82
CA LYS A 88 -6.34 -9.04 7.09
C LYS A 88 -6.24 -9.42 8.57
N THR A 89 -6.49 -8.50 9.50
CA THR A 89 -6.53 -8.82 10.93
C THR A 89 -7.86 -9.45 11.38
N SER A 90 -8.98 -9.05 10.77
CA SER A 90 -10.31 -9.59 11.09
C SER A 90 -10.51 -11.05 10.66
N SER A 91 -9.75 -11.53 9.66
CA SER A 91 -9.73 -12.93 9.24
C SER A 91 -8.85 -13.83 10.11
N ILE A 92 -8.08 -13.28 11.06
CA ILE A 92 -7.26 -14.05 12.00
C ILE A 92 -8.20 -14.77 12.97
N LYS A 93 -8.47 -16.04 12.69
CA LYS A 93 -9.27 -16.92 13.56
C LYS A 93 -8.43 -17.34 14.78
N CYS A 94 -8.93 -17.09 15.98
CA CYS A 94 -8.35 -17.64 17.20
C CYS A 94 -8.64 -19.14 17.27
N PHE A 95 -7.58 -19.97 17.34
CA PHE A 95 -7.69 -21.43 17.31
C PHE A 95 -8.59 -22.01 18.41
N LYS A 96 -8.71 -21.33 19.55
CA LYS A 96 -9.54 -21.79 20.68
C LYS A 96 -11.01 -21.33 20.61
N SER A 97 -11.36 -20.34 19.80
CA SER A 97 -12.74 -19.82 19.75
C SER A 97 -13.60 -20.46 18.66
N LEU A 98 -13.04 -21.34 17.82
CA LEU A 98 -13.77 -22.04 16.74
C LEU A 98 -14.66 -21.11 15.87
N GLY A 99 -14.31 -19.82 15.76
CA GLY A 99 -15.10 -18.83 15.01
C GLY A 99 -16.27 -18.18 15.75
N LYS A 100 -16.40 -18.33 17.07
CA LYS A 100 -17.42 -17.62 17.86
C LYS A 100 -17.02 -16.15 18.07
N GLY A 101 -17.53 -15.26 17.21
CA GLY A 101 -17.99 -13.87 17.43
C GLY A 101 -17.22 -12.83 18.27
N HIS A 102 -16.12 -13.14 18.96
CA HIS A 102 -15.43 -12.16 19.81
C HIS A 102 -14.40 -11.35 19.03
N ILE A 103 -14.26 -10.06 19.38
CA ILE A 103 -13.25 -9.16 18.82
C ILE A 103 -11.85 -9.71 19.17
N ALA A 104 -10.93 -9.78 18.20
CA ALA A 104 -9.60 -10.35 18.39
C ALA A 104 -8.80 -9.72 19.56
N SER A 105 -9.02 -8.43 19.87
CA SER A 105 -8.41 -7.72 21.00
C SER A 105 -8.89 -8.21 22.38
N GLN A 106 -10.02 -8.91 22.43
CA GLN A 106 -10.62 -9.48 23.64
C GLN A 106 -10.31 -10.97 23.80
N CYS A 107 -9.45 -11.54 22.93
CA CYS A 107 -9.06 -12.95 23.06
C CYS A 107 -8.19 -13.16 24.31
N PRO A 108 -8.59 -14.04 25.24
CA PRO A 108 -7.89 -14.25 26.51
C PRO A 108 -6.46 -14.79 26.33
N ASN A 109 -6.13 -15.37 25.17
CA ASN A 109 -4.79 -15.82 24.83
C ASN A 109 -4.20 -15.01 23.67
N LYS A 110 -3.64 -13.83 23.96
CA LYS A 110 -2.89 -13.01 22.99
C LYS A 110 -1.74 -13.78 22.32
N ARG A 111 -1.18 -14.77 23.03
CA ARG A 111 -0.06 -15.63 22.60
C ARG A 111 -0.45 -16.69 21.55
N ALA A 112 -1.73 -17.02 21.39
CA ALA A 112 -2.19 -18.03 20.42
C ALA A 112 -2.59 -17.42 19.06
N MET A 113 -2.39 -16.10 18.87
CA MET A 113 -2.60 -15.38 17.61
C MET A 113 -1.46 -15.63 16.59
N ILE A 114 -0.78 -16.78 16.68
CA ILE A 114 0.42 -17.07 15.89
C ILE A 114 -0.01 -17.47 14.48
N TYR A 115 0.14 -16.50 13.58
CA TYR A 115 0.62 -16.65 12.20
C TYR A 115 -0.02 -17.77 11.34
N LEU A 116 -1.22 -17.52 10.83
CA LEU A 116 -1.65 -18.15 9.58
C LEU A 116 -1.37 -17.23 8.37
N ASN A 117 -0.20 -16.60 8.36
CA ASN A 117 0.32 -15.93 7.15
C ASN A 117 1.24 -16.87 6.35
N GLU A 118 1.72 -17.97 6.92
CA GLU A 118 2.65 -18.90 6.27
C GLU A 118 2.02 -20.16 5.67
N LEU A 119 0.74 -20.45 5.95
CA LEU A 119 0.06 -21.66 5.42
C LEU A 119 -0.80 -21.40 4.18
N VAL A 120 -1.02 -20.15 3.77
CA VAL A 120 -1.82 -19.82 2.56
C VAL A 120 -0.96 -19.86 1.29
N SER A 121 0.37 -19.95 1.39
CA SER A 121 1.25 -20.06 0.20
C SER A 121 1.56 -21.50 -0.22
N ARG A 122 0.97 -22.52 0.43
CA ARG A 122 1.21 -23.95 0.14
C ARG A 122 -0.09 -24.74 0.23
N SER A 123 -1.03 -24.50 -0.67
CA SER A 123 -2.02 -25.50 -1.13
C SER A 123 -2.97 -24.86 -2.15
N ASP A 124 -2.43 -24.55 -3.33
CA ASP A 124 -3.20 -24.61 -4.57
C ASP A 124 -2.34 -25.41 -5.56
N ASP A 125 -2.46 -26.75 -5.46
CA ASP A 125 -2.24 -27.75 -6.51
C ASP A 125 -2.78 -29.11 -6.02
#